data_AF-A0A524JHH6-F1
#
_entry.id   AF-A0A524JHH6-F1
#
_cell.length_a   1.000
_cell.length_b   1.000
_cell.length_c   1.000
_cell.angle_alpha   90.00
_cell.angle_beta   90.00
_cell.angle_gamma   90.00
#
_symmetry.space_group_name_H-M   'P 1'
#
loop_
_entity.id
_entity.type
_entity.pdbx_description
1 polymer ?
#
loop_
_entity_poly.entity_id
_entity_poly.type
_entity_poly.pdbx_seq_one_letter_code
_entity_poly.pdbx_strand_id
1 'polypeptide(L)'
;MIKNIIFDFGDIFINLDKEVVTREMGRYGGKSVLGSKLHALNEQYEVGGISSEAFLAQLVSVYPNASMAEITNIWNSILLDFPDHRLQFIEQLAQEAQYRLFLLSNTNALHIPHVQDIMGAQKFDRFRNSFE
;
A
#
# COMPACT_ATOMS: atom_id res chain seq x y z
N MET A 1 24.64 19.63 -8.32
CA MET A 1 24.09 18.62 -9.25
C MET A 1 23.54 17.47 -8.41
N ILE A 2 22.35 16.96 -8.73
CA ILE A 2 21.68 15.89 -7.97
C ILE A 2 22.37 14.55 -8.23
N LYS A 3 22.52 13.72 -7.19
CA LYS A 3 23.16 12.39 -7.26
C LYS A 3 22.27 11.25 -6.79
N ASN A 4 21.26 11.58 -5.97
CA ASN A 4 20.37 10.60 -5.35
C ASN A 4 18.94 11.07 -5.56
N ILE A 5 18.06 10.15 -5.93
CA ILE A 5 16.62 10.39 -6.04
C ILE A 5 15.92 9.35 -5.17
N ILE A 6 15.05 9.82 -4.29
CA ILE A 6 14.22 8.98 -3.43
C ILE A 6 12.79 9.12 -3.92
N PHE A 7 12.16 8.00 -4.24
CA PHE A 7 10.78 7.95 -4.66
C PHE A 7 9.88 7.43 -3.55
N ASP A 8 8.68 8.00 -3.45
CA ASP A 8 7.56 7.32 -2.81
C ASP A 8 7.00 6.26 -3.77
N PHE A 9 6.16 5.37 -3.25
CA PHE A 9 5.47 4.34 -4.03
C PHE A 9 4.03 4.73 -4.38
N GLY A 10 3.24 5.14 -3.39
CA GLY A 10 1.84 5.50 -3.56
C GLY A 10 1.67 6.75 -4.41
N ASP A 11 0.72 6.76 -5.33
CA ASP A 11 0.45 7.83 -6.31
C ASP A 11 1.59 8.14 -7.31
N ILE A 12 2.83 7.75 -7.00
CA ILE A 12 3.99 7.84 -7.89
C ILE A 12 4.03 6.65 -8.84
N PHE A 13 3.95 5.44 -8.31
CA PHE A 13 4.05 4.19 -9.07
C PHE A 13 2.71 3.45 -9.14
N ILE A 14 2.03 3.26 -8.01
CA ILE A 14 0.71 2.61 -7.96
C ILE A 14 -0.40 3.65 -7.77
N ASN A 15 -1.56 3.45 -8.41
CA ASN A 15 -2.73 4.29 -8.18
C ASN A 15 -3.42 3.88 -6.87
N LEU A 16 -3.96 4.87 -6.15
CA LEU A 16 -4.63 4.63 -4.87
C LEU A 16 -6.07 5.15 -4.85
N ASP A 17 -6.99 4.38 -4.26
CA ASP A 17 -8.31 4.86 -3.82
C ASP A 17 -8.31 5.01 -2.30
N LYS A 18 -7.88 6.17 -1.81
CA LYS A 18 -7.74 6.44 -0.36
C LYS A 18 -9.06 6.47 0.39
N GLU A 19 -10.19 6.54 -0.31
CA GLU A 19 -11.52 6.60 0.28
C GLU A 19 -12.20 5.23 0.34
N VAL A 20 -11.71 4.22 -0.40
CA VAL A 20 -12.34 2.91 -0.53
C VAL A 20 -12.56 2.21 0.80
N VAL A 21 -11.61 2.28 1.73
CA VAL A 21 -11.71 1.61 3.02
C VAL A 21 -12.88 2.18 3.81
N THR A 22 -12.96 3.52 3.91
CA THR A 22 -14.06 4.20 4.59
C THR A 22 -15.40 3.91 3.92
N ARG A 23 -15.44 3.92 2.58
CA ARG A 23 -16.63 3.67 1.77
C ARG A 23 -17.16 2.26 1.94
N GLU A 24 -16.31 1.24 1.82
CA GLU A 24 -16.72 -0.17 1.86
C GLU A 24 -16.95 -0.70 3.28
N MET A 25 -16.13 -0.27 4.27
CA MET A 25 -16.30 -0.69 5.66
C MET A 25 -17.64 -0.20 6.26
N GLY A 26 -18.17 0.93 5.77
CA GLY A 26 -19.50 1.42 6.16
C GLY A 26 -20.64 0.42 5.91
N ARG A 27 -20.46 -0.52 4.97
CA ARG A 27 -21.47 -1.52 4.61
C ARG A 27 -21.64 -2.61 5.67
N TYR A 28 -20.65 -2.78 6.56
CA TYR A 28 -20.65 -3.82 7.60
C TYR A 28 -21.15 -3.32 8.96
N GLY A 29 -21.86 -2.20 9.01
CA GLY A 29 -22.59 -1.76 10.20
C GLY A 29 -21.73 -1.15 11.31
N GLY A 30 -20.56 -0.60 10.98
CA GLY A 30 -19.77 0.21 11.89
C GLY A 30 -20.32 1.64 12.01
N LYS A 31 -20.24 2.25 13.19
CA LYS A 31 -20.53 3.69 13.34
C LYS A 31 -19.50 4.49 12.51
N SER A 32 -19.89 5.63 11.93
CA SER A 32 -19.00 6.60 11.23
C SER A 32 -17.83 7.16 12.08
N VAL A 33 -17.65 6.63 13.28
CA VAL A 33 -16.83 7.09 14.41
C VAL A 33 -15.34 6.75 14.24
N LEU A 34 -14.94 6.10 13.15
CA LEU A 34 -13.58 5.59 13.05
C LEU A 34 -12.56 6.46 12.31
N GLY A 35 -12.89 7.64 11.78
CA GLY A 35 -11.88 8.46 11.07
C GLY A 35 -10.58 8.63 11.87
N SER A 36 -10.65 9.12 13.11
CA SER A 36 -9.47 9.34 13.95
C SER A 36 -8.85 8.07 14.54
N LYS A 37 -9.67 7.07 14.91
CA LYS A 37 -9.19 5.81 15.50
C LYS A 37 -8.57 4.88 14.45
N LEU A 38 -9.16 4.80 13.26
CA LEU A 38 -8.62 4.05 12.13
C LEU A 38 -7.31 4.67 11.67
N HIS A 39 -7.23 6.00 11.63
CA HIS A 39 -5.99 6.70 11.30
C HIS A 39 -4.87 6.36 12.29
N ALA A 40 -5.10 6.52 13.60
CA ALA A 40 -4.11 6.18 14.62
C ALA A 40 -3.71 4.69 14.60
N LEU A 41 -4.67 3.80 14.32
CA LEU A 41 -4.40 2.37 14.16
C LEU A 41 -3.53 2.10 12.92
N ASN A 42 -3.80 2.78 11.81
CA ASN A 42 -3.01 2.69 10.58
C ASN A 42 -1.59 3.22 10.80
N GLU A 43 -1.42 4.37 11.47
CA GLU A 43 -0.11 4.92 11.79
C GLU A 43 0.76 3.94 12.59
N GLN A 44 0.16 3.25 13.58
CA GLN A 44 0.87 2.20 14.32
C GLN A 44 1.24 1.01 13.45
N TYR A 45 0.40 0.68 12.46
CA TYR A 45 0.64 -0.46 11.60
C TYR A 45 1.71 -0.17 10.54
N GLU A 46 1.68 1.00 9.91
CA GLU A 46 2.65 1.44 8.89
C GLU A 46 4.09 1.48 9.43
N VAL A 47 4.26 1.80 10.71
CA VAL A 47 5.60 1.79 11.35
C VAL A 47 5.99 0.41 11.92
N GLY A 48 5.17 -0.62 11.70
CA GLY A 48 5.40 -1.97 12.24
C GLY A 48 5.21 -2.08 13.77
N GLY A 49 4.51 -1.13 14.39
CA GLY A 49 4.24 -1.10 15.83
C GLY A 49 3.21 -2.15 16.29
N ILE A 50 2.42 -2.70 15.37
CA ILE A 50 1.48 -3.80 15.61
C ILE A 50 1.54 -4.82 14.47
N SER A 51 1.19 -6.08 14.76
CA SER A 51 1.14 -7.14 13.74
C SER A 51 -0.10 -7.03 12.86
N SER A 52 -0.09 -7.68 11.69
CA SER A 52 -1.24 -7.77 10.80
C SER A 52 -2.45 -8.42 11.49
N GLU A 53 -2.23 -9.46 12.28
CA GLU A 53 -3.29 -10.14 13.03
C GLU A 53 -3.91 -9.21 14.08
N ALA A 54 -3.08 -8.47 14.82
CA ALA A 54 -3.55 -7.50 15.81
C ALA A 54 -4.31 -6.35 15.16
N PHE A 55 -3.82 -5.83 14.03
CA PHE A 55 -4.49 -4.81 13.23
C PHE A 55 -5.88 -5.28 12.75
N LEU A 56 -5.94 -6.46 12.12
CA LEU A 56 -7.19 -7.03 11.64
C LEU A 56 -8.17 -7.35 12.77
N ALA A 57 -7.69 -7.88 13.90
CA ALA A 57 -8.55 -8.16 15.05
C ALA A 57 -9.20 -6.88 15.61
N GLN A 58 -8.46 -5.77 15.66
CA GLN A 58 -9.02 -4.48 16.04
C GLN A 58 -10.09 -4.00 15.05
N LEU A 59 -9.86 -4.15 13.75
CA LEU A 59 -10.88 -3.80 12.74
C LEU A 59 -12.13 -4.67 12.85
N VAL A 60 -12.00 -5.99 13.02
CA VAL A 60 -13.15 -6.90 13.24
C VAL A 60 -13.95 -6.48 14.46
N SER A 61 -13.29 -6.04 15.55
CA SER A 61 -14.00 -5.59 16.76
C SER A 61 -14.89 -4.37 16.53
N VAL A 62 -14.57 -3.53 15.53
CA VAL A 62 -15.36 -2.34 15.20
C VAL A 62 -16.38 -2.60 14.10
N TYR A 63 -16.09 -3.53 13.21
CA TYR A 63 -16.96 -3.97 12.13
C TYR A 63 -17.33 -5.45 12.35
N PRO A 64 -18.13 -5.77 13.38
CA PRO A 64 -18.37 -7.16 13.80
C PRO A 64 -19.13 -8.00 12.78
N ASN A 65 -19.75 -7.37 11.78
CA ASN A 65 -20.42 -8.09 10.68
C ASN A 65 -19.48 -8.43 9.51
N ALA A 66 -18.23 -7.97 9.55
CA ALA A 66 -17.21 -8.31 8.55
C ALA A 66 -16.32 -9.43 9.08
N SER A 67 -16.06 -10.43 8.25
CA SER A 67 -15.02 -11.42 8.48
C SER A 67 -13.63 -10.80 8.32
N MET A 68 -12.63 -11.45 8.91
CA MET A 68 -11.23 -11.02 8.75
C MET A 68 -10.77 -11.01 7.29
N ALA A 69 -11.28 -11.93 6.47
CA ALA A 69 -11.00 -11.98 5.04
C ALA A 69 -11.62 -10.79 4.29
N GLU A 70 -12.87 -10.43 4.59
CA GLU A 70 -13.53 -9.25 4.00
C GLU A 70 -12.80 -7.97 4.38
N ILE A 71 -12.39 -7.81 5.65
CA ILE A 71 -11.60 -6.66 6.09
C ILE A 71 -10.26 -6.60 5.37
N THR A 72 -9.57 -7.74 5.22
CA THR A 72 -8.28 -7.79 4.49
C THR A 72 -8.46 -7.36 3.04
N ASN A 73 -9.50 -7.84 2.36
CA ASN A 73 -9.81 -7.50 0.98
C ASN A 73 -10.13 -6.01 0.83
N ILE A 74 -10.96 -5.46 1.72
CA ILE A 74 -11.31 -4.03 1.73
C ILE A 74 -10.07 -3.19 2.01
N TRP A 75 -9.26 -3.59 2.99
CA TRP A 75 -8.01 -2.90 3.32
C TRP A 75 -7.07 -2.82 2.11
N ASN A 76 -6.89 -3.93 1.41
CA ASN A 76 -6.02 -4.02 0.24
C ASN A 76 -6.58 -3.32 -1.01
N SER A 77 -7.90 -3.09 -1.09
CA SER A 77 -8.52 -2.40 -2.22
C SER A 77 -8.13 -0.91 -2.37
N ILE A 78 -7.39 -0.36 -1.39
CA ILE A 78 -6.73 0.95 -1.55
C ILE A 78 -5.76 0.93 -2.74
N LEU A 79 -5.15 -0.22 -3.03
CA LEU A 79 -4.22 -0.42 -4.13
C LEU A 79 -5.01 -0.71 -5.41
N LEU A 80 -4.86 0.16 -6.41
CA LEU A 80 -5.50 0.02 -7.72
C LEU A 80 -4.52 -0.61 -8.73
N ASP A 81 -4.50 -0.11 -9.96
CA ASP A 81 -3.59 -0.57 -11.00
C ASP A 81 -2.18 0.03 -10.83
N PHE A 82 -1.20 -0.70 -11.36
CA PHE A 82 0.17 -0.25 -11.53
C PHE A 82 0.41 0.04 -13.03
N PRO A 83 0.38 1.30 -13.47
CA PRO A 83 0.51 1.66 -14.88
C PRO A 83 1.88 1.30 -15.47
N ASP A 84 1.90 0.63 -16.62
CA ASP A 84 3.13 0.15 -17.26
C ASP A 84 4.12 1.27 -17.63
N HIS A 85 3.63 2.47 -17.97
CA HIS A 85 4.50 3.60 -18.29
C HIS A 85 5.36 4.06 -17.09
N ARG A 86 4.88 3.84 -15.85
CA ARG A 86 5.64 4.17 -14.64
C ARG A 86 6.77 3.17 -14.39
N LEU A 87 6.58 1.91 -14.78
CA LEU A 87 7.67 0.92 -14.83
C LEU A 87 8.73 1.32 -15.84
N GLN A 88 8.31 1.61 -17.06
CA GLN A 88 9.21 1.99 -18.15
C GLN A 88 10.03 3.23 -17.78
N PHE A 89 9.39 4.21 -17.12
CA PHE A 89 10.06 5.40 -16.61
C PHE A 89 11.19 5.05 -15.63
N ILE A 90 10.92 4.25 -14.59
CA ILE A 90 11.94 3.98 -13.57
C ILE A 90 13.04 3.06 -14.10
N GLU A 91 12.71 2.11 -14.98
CA GLU A 91 13.70 1.27 -15.66
C GLU A 91 14.63 2.09 -16.55
N GLN A 92 14.08 3.05 -17.30
CA GLN A 92 14.88 3.95 -18.13
C GLN A 92 15.80 4.81 -17.25
N LEU A 93 15.27 5.39 -16.17
CA LEU A 93 16.04 6.23 -15.26
C LEU A 93 17.20 5.45 -14.59
N ALA A 94 16.97 4.18 -14.25
CA ALA A 94 18.00 3.29 -13.71
C ALA A 94 19.09 2.98 -14.76
N GLN A 95 18.69 2.74 -16.02
CA GLN A 95 19.62 2.45 -17.12
C GLN A 95 20.54 3.63 -17.47
N GLU A 96 20.07 4.86 -17.30
CA GLU A 96 20.88 6.06 -17.51
C GLU A 96 22.08 6.13 -16.56
N ALA A 97 22.02 5.44 -15.40
CA ALA A 97 23.09 5.34 -14.40
C ALA A 97 23.65 6.70 -13.93
N GLN A 98 22.83 7.76 -14.02
CA GLN A 98 23.21 9.11 -13.58
C GLN A 98 22.90 9.36 -12.10
N TYR A 99 21.96 8.62 -11.53
CA TYR A 99 21.48 8.79 -10.17
C TYR A 99 21.44 7.45 -9.43
N ARG A 100 21.69 7.52 -8.11
CA ARG A 100 21.34 6.44 -7.19
C ARG A 100 19.84 6.54 -6.88
N LEU A 101 19.10 5.45 -7.09
CA LEU A 101 17.65 5.43 -6.98
C LEU A 101 17.24 4.64 -5.74
N PHE A 102 16.40 5.23 -4.92
CA PHE A 102 15.87 4.60 -3.70
C PHE A 102 14.35 4.66 -3.69
N LEU A 103 13.73 3.64 -3.11
CA LEU A 103 12.32 3.65 -2.76
C LEU A 103 12.19 3.86 -1.25
N LEU A 104 11.45 4.89 -0.85
CA LEU A 104 11.08 5.15 0.53
C LEU A 104 9.57 5.32 0.58
N SER A 105 8.88 4.27 1.03
CA SER A 105 7.43 4.25 1.09
C SER A 105 6.97 3.81 2.47
N ASN A 106 6.04 4.57 3.05
CA ASN A 106 5.25 4.09 4.16
C ASN A 106 4.25 3.07 3.60
N THR A 107 4.32 1.84 4.10
CA THR A 107 3.45 0.74 3.69
C THR A 107 3.25 -0.20 4.86
N ASN A 108 2.49 -1.27 4.67
CA ASN A 108 2.26 -2.27 5.70
C ASN A 108 2.32 -3.70 5.13
N ALA A 109 2.46 -4.68 6.02
CA ALA A 109 2.71 -6.07 5.65
C ALA A 109 1.57 -6.73 4.85
N LEU A 110 0.35 -6.19 4.89
CA LEU A 110 -0.78 -6.70 4.09
C LEU A 110 -0.72 -6.21 2.63
N HIS A 111 -0.19 -5.00 2.42
CA HIS A 111 -0.08 -4.39 1.09
C HIS A 111 1.04 -4.99 0.25
N ILE A 112 2.21 -5.31 0.84
CA ILE A 112 3.37 -5.83 0.11
C ILE A 112 3.04 -7.06 -0.77
N PRO A 113 2.45 -8.15 -0.24
CA PRO A 113 2.09 -9.30 -1.08
C PRO A 113 1.00 -8.94 -2.09
N HIS A 114 0.05 -8.06 -1.75
CA HIS A 114 -1.02 -7.67 -2.66
C HIS A 114 -0.50 -6.85 -3.85
N VAL A 115 0.50 -5.99 -3.65
CA VAL A 115 1.19 -5.27 -4.73
C VAL A 115 1.84 -6.27 -5.68
N GLN A 116 2.49 -7.31 -5.16
CA GLN A 116 3.08 -8.36 -5.99
C GLN A 116 2.02 -9.12 -6.79
N ASP A 117 0.83 -9.36 -6.23
CA ASP A 117 -0.29 -9.96 -6.95
C ASP A 117 -0.82 -9.06 -8.07
N ILE A 118 -0.99 -7.75 -7.81
CA ILE A 118 -1.44 -6.76 -8.80
C ILE A 118 -0.45 -6.67 -9.96
N MET A 119 0.85 -6.61 -9.66
CA MET A 119 1.89 -6.44 -10.67
C MET A 119 2.19 -7.75 -11.42
N GLY A 120 2.02 -8.88 -10.75
CA GLY A 120 2.61 -10.16 -11.14
C GLY A 120 4.13 -10.21 -10.87
N ALA A 121 4.64 -11.41 -10.59
CA ALA A 121 6.02 -11.63 -10.16
C ALA A 121 7.07 -10.98 -11.09
N GLN A 122 6.90 -11.09 -12.41
CA GLN A 122 7.85 -10.55 -13.37
C GLN A 122 7.96 -9.01 -13.32
N LYS A 123 6.82 -8.30 -13.27
CA LYS A 123 6.85 -6.83 -13.19
C LYS A 123 7.34 -6.36 -11.83
N PHE A 124 6.95 -7.07 -10.77
CA PHE A 124 7.41 -6.79 -9.42
C PHE A 124 8.94 -6.88 -9.29
N ASP A 125 9.55 -7.95 -9.82
CA ASP A 125 11.01 -8.10 -9.81
C ASP A 125 11.73 -7.02 -10.63
N ARG A 126 11.21 -6.69 -11.82
CA ARG A 126 11.77 -5.61 -12.65
C ARG A 126 11.73 -4.26 -11.95
N PHE A 127 10.60 -3.94 -11.32
CA PHE A 127 10.45 -2.72 -10.54
C PHE A 127 11.43 -2.69 -9.37
N ARG A 128 11.48 -3.75 -8.56
CA ARG A 128 12.40 -3.88 -7.42
C ARG A 128 13.86 -3.70 -7.84
N ASN A 129 14.25 -4.29 -8.97
CA ASN A 129 15.62 -4.22 -9.49
C ASN A 129 16.00 -2.85 -10.09
N SER A 130 15.08 -1.88 -10.13
CA SER A 130 15.38 -0.51 -10.58
C SER A 130 15.92 0.39 -9.46
N PHE A 131 15.99 -0.11 -8.22
CA PHE A 131 16.44 0.63 -7.05
C PHE A 131 17.64 -0.07 -6.39
N GLU A 132 18.42 0.70 -5.61
CA GLU A 132 19.50 0.20 -4.75
C GLU A 132 18.99 -0.37 -3.41
#